data_AF-A0A2V1AXQ1-F1
#
_entry.id   AF-A0A2V1AXQ1-F1
#
_cell.length_a   1.000
_cell.length_b   1.000
_cell.length_c   1.000
_cell.angle_alpha   90.00
_cell.angle_beta   90.00
_cell.angle_gamma   90.00
#
_symmetry.space_group_name_H-M   'P 1'
#
loop_
_entity.id
_entity.type
_entity.pdbx_description
1 polymer ?
#
loop_
_entity_poly.entity_id
_entity_poly.type
_entity_poly.pdbx_seq_one_letter_code
_entity_poly.pdbx_strand_id
1 'polypeptide(L)'
;MVLYHYRRFAGGITRTQLETFKFGFCLLSPIALMYWVGIDSDKKFNLPGFWPDPSTLNQIPKEPHEIQAEVARIRKARAEKRERLEAKARELGITEDEN
;
A
#
# COMPACT_ATOMS: atom_id res chain seq x y z
N MET A 1 46.51 -4.71 -31.13
CA MET A 1 45.38 -4.52 -32.08
C MET A 1 44.13 -3.92 -31.43
N VAL A 2 43.71 -4.37 -30.25
CA VAL A 2 42.51 -3.89 -29.51
C VAL A 2 42.55 -2.39 -29.17
N LEU A 3 43.70 -1.88 -28.72
CA LEU A 3 43.88 -0.44 -28.42
C LEU A 3 43.69 0.47 -29.64
N TYR A 4 44.03 -0.01 -30.84
CA TYR A 4 43.87 0.76 -32.08
C TYR A 4 42.41 0.85 -32.51
N HIS A 5 41.64 -0.23 -32.28
CA HIS A 5 40.19 -0.24 -32.47
C HIS A 5 39.50 0.75 -31.52
N TYR A 6 39.86 0.75 -30.24
CA TYR A 6 39.32 1.70 -29.26
C TYR A 6 39.63 3.15 -29.62
N ARG A 7 40.86 3.45 -30.06
CA ARG A 7 41.27 4.81 -30.41
C ARG A 7 40.58 5.32 -31.68
N ARG A 8 40.35 4.45 -32.67
CA ARG A 8 39.60 4.79 -33.89
C ARG A 8 38.11 5.00 -33.62
N PHE A 9 37.54 4.26 -32.67
CA PHE A 9 36.15 4.40 -32.24
C PHE A 9 35.93 5.68 -31.43
N ALA A 10 36.78 5.96 -30.43
CA ALA A 10 36.67 7.14 -29.58
C ALA A 10 37.02 8.46 -30.31
N GLY A 11 37.92 8.41 -31.30
CA GLY A 11 38.35 9.60 -32.04
C GLY A 11 37.32 10.17 -33.03
N GLY A 12 36.24 9.42 -33.32
CA GLY A 12 35.19 9.85 -34.26
C GLY A 12 33.95 10.48 -33.62
N ILE A 13 33.87 10.52 -32.28
CA ILE A 13 32.68 11.01 -31.58
C ILE A 13 32.73 12.54 -31.50
N THR A 14 31.71 13.20 -32.07
CA THR A 14 31.61 14.66 -32.03
C THR A 14 31.03 15.15 -30.70
N ARG A 15 31.31 16.40 -30.34
CA ARG A 15 30.76 17.06 -29.13
C ARG A 15 29.24 16.97 -29.08
N THR A 16 28.58 17.22 -30.21
CA THR A 16 27.11 17.14 -30.33
C THR A 16 26.59 15.74 -30.05
N GLN A 17 27.26 14.68 -30.53
CA GLN A 17 26.86 13.30 -30.23
C GLN A 17 26.95 12.97 -28.73
N LEU A 18 27.97 13.48 -28.04
CA LEU A 18 28.08 13.34 -26.58
C LEU A 18 26.99 14.12 -25.84
N GLU A 19 26.66 15.33 -26.29
CA GLU A 19 25.59 16.13 -25.69
C GLU A 19 24.21 15.49 -25.88
N THR A 20 23.91 14.97 -27.07
CA THR A 20 22.67 14.21 -27.33
C THR A 20 22.60 12.94 -26.49
N PHE A 21 23.71 12.20 -26.34
CA PHE A 21 23.75 11.02 -25.47
C PHE A 21 23.48 11.39 -24.00
N LYS A 22 24.13 12.43 -23.48
CA LYS A 22 23.91 12.92 -22.11
C LYS A 22 22.44 13.29 -21.89
N PHE A 23 21.86 14.03 -22.84
CA PHE A 23 20.44 14.41 -22.79
C PHE A 23 19.51 13.19 -22.78
N GLY A 24 19.73 12.25 -23.72
CA GLY A 24 18.96 11.01 -23.79
C GLY A 24 19.09 10.16 -22.53
N PHE A 25 20.30 10.05 -21.96
CA PHE A 25 20.54 9.32 -20.72
C PHE A 25 19.83 9.98 -19.54
N CYS A 26 19.90 11.31 -19.40
CA CYS A 26 19.21 12.04 -18.33
C CYS A 26 17.68 11.87 -18.39
N LEU A 27 17.10 11.80 -19.60
CA LEU A 27 15.67 11.59 -19.78
C LEU A 27 15.26 10.13 -19.56
N LEU A 28 15.99 9.18 -20.15
CA LEU A 28 15.61 7.77 -20.16
C LEU A 28 15.95 7.07 -18.84
N SER A 29 16.99 7.51 -18.14
CA SER A 29 17.40 6.92 -16.85
C SER A 29 16.27 6.85 -15.82
N PRO A 30 15.56 7.95 -15.47
CA PRO A 30 14.47 7.88 -14.49
C PRO A 30 13.28 7.07 -14.99
N ILE A 31 12.95 7.13 -16.29
CA ILE A 31 11.84 6.38 -16.88
C ILE A 31 12.13 4.87 -16.81
N ALA A 32 13.34 4.46 -17.17
CA ALA A 32 13.77 3.07 -17.09
C ALA A 32 13.81 2.57 -15.64
N LEU A 33 14.28 3.40 -14.70
CA LEU A 33 14.24 3.09 -13.27
C LEU A 33 12.81 2.88 -12.78
N MET A 34 11.90 3.81 -13.09
CA MET A 34 10.48 3.69 -12.71
C MET A 34 9.81 2.49 -13.36
N TYR A 35 10.12 2.17 -14.62
CA TYR A 35 9.58 1.00 -15.29
C TYR A 35 10.08 -0.30 -14.64
N TRP A 36 11.38 -0.37 -14.34
CA TRP A 36 11.97 -1.54 -13.69
C TRP A 36 11.46 -1.71 -12.26
N VAL A 37 11.47 -0.65 -11.45
CA VAL A 37 10.94 -0.67 -10.07
C VAL A 37 9.45 -0.98 -10.08
N GLY A 38 8.68 -0.27 -10.93
CA GLY A 38 7.22 -0.16 -10.86
C GLY A 38 6.42 -1.40 -11.26
N ILE A 39 6.92 -2.24 -12.18
CA ILE A 39 6.16 -3.41 -12.66
C ILE A 39 5.89 -4.42 -11.54
N ASP A 40 6.85 -4.58 -10.62
CA ASP A 40 6.79 -5.60 -9.56
C ASP A 40 7.30 -5.02 -8.22
N SER A 41 6.88 -3.80 -7.89
CA SER A 41 7.34 -3.12 -6.66
C SER A 41 7.05 -3.96 -5.42
N ASP A 42 5.87 -4.58 -5.34
CA ASP A 42 5.50 -5.42 -4.20
C ASP A 42 6.47 -6.61 -4.08
N LYS A 43 6.65 -7.42 -5.13
CA LYS A 43 7.59 -8.54 -5.07
C LYS A 43 9.05 -8.15 -4.79
N LYS A 44 9.49 -6.97 -5.25
CA LYS A 44 10.89 -6.51 -5.13
C LYS A 44 11.19 -5.86 -3.78
N PHE A 45 10.21 -5.20 -3.17
CA PHE A 45 10.39 -4.44 -1.92
C PHE A 45 9.57 -4.99 -0.76
N ASN A 46 8.83 -6.09 -0.94
CA ASN A 46 8.10 -6.72 0.16
C ASN A 46 9.08 -7.30 1.17
N LEU A 47 8.94 -6.84 2.40
CA LEU A 47 9.71 -7.28 3.54
C LEU A 47 9.07 -8.56 4.10
N PRO A 48 9.83 -9.64 4.31
CA PRO A 48 9.28 -10.87 4.89
C PRO A 48 8.75 -10.59 6.29
N GLY A 49 7.44 -10.80 6.49
CA GLY A 49 6.77 -10.58 7.78
C GLY A 49 6.37 -9.13 8.08
N PHE A 50 6.43 -8.20 7.11
CA PHE A 50 5.94 -6.83 7.31
C PHE A 50 4.42 -6.78 7.46
N TRP A 51 3.70 -7.53 6.63
CA TRP A 51 2.25 -7.66 6.74
C TRP A 51 1.90 -8.81 7.70
N PRO A 52 0.95 -8.63 8.63
CA PRO A 52 0.43 -9.75 9.42
C PRO A 52 -0.19 -10.78 8.46
N ASP A 53 -0.04 -12.07 8.79
CA ASP A 53 -0.59 -13.15 7.99
C ASP A 53 -2.08 -12.86 7.71
N PRO A 54 -2.56 -12.91 6.46
CA PRO A 54 -3.98 -12.76 6.15
C PRO A 54 -4.88 -13.63 7.04
N SER A 55 -4.42 -14.80 7.49
CA SER A 55 -5.16 -15.64 8.44
C SER A 55 -5.43 -14.97 9.81
N THR A 56 -4.53 -14.07 10.23
CA THR A 56 -4.60 -13.32 11.49
C THR A 56 -5.45 -12.05 11.37
N LEU A 57 -5.68 -11.56 10.15
CA LEU A 57 -6.53 -10.40 9.93
C LEU A 57 -8.01 -10.75 10.13
N ASN A 58 -8.80 -9.73 10.51
CA ASN A 58 -10.24 -9.84 10.53
C ASN A 58 -10.76 -10.14 9.12
N GLN A 59 -11.26 -11.36 8.92
CA GLN A 59 -11.82 -11.80 7.65
C GLN A 59 -13.21 -11.17 7.47
N ILE A 60 -13.30 -10.20 6.58
CA ILE A 60 -14.59 -9.59 6.23
C ILE A 60 -15.42 -10.65 5.50
N PRO A 61 -16.65 -10.95 5.95
CA PRO A 61 -17.55 -11.87 5.26
C PRO A 61 -17.77 -11.37 3.83
N LYS A 62 -17.55 -12.24 2.83
CA LYS A 62 -17.67 -11.85 1.41
C LYS A 62 -19.03 -12.21 0.83
N GLU A 63 -19.70 -13.21 1.40
CA GLU A 63 -20.96 -13.71 0.90
C GLU A 63 -22.16 -12.96 1.50
N PRO A 64 -23.23 -12.67 0.71
CA PRO A 64 -24.38 -11.88 1.18
C PRO A 64 -25.09 -12.45 2.42
N HIS A 65 -25.13 -13.78 2.57
CA HIS A 65 -25.78 -14.45 3.70
C HIS A 65 -24.94 -14.36 4.98
N GLU A 66 -23.61 -14.46 4.88
CA GLU A 66 -22.69 -14.28 6.00
C GLU A 66 -22.73 -12.83 6.51
N ILE A 67 -22.82 -11.87 5.59
CA ILE A 67 -22.96 -10.44 5.92
C ILE A 67 -24.23 -10.19 6.74
N GLN A 68 -25.37 -10.77 6.34
CA GLN A 68 -26.63 -10.59 7.06
C GLN A 68 -26.58 -11.19 8.47
N ALA A 69 -25.98 -12.37 8.62
CA ALA A 69 -25.77 -13.01 9.91
C ALA A 69 -24.88 -12.16 10.84
N GLU A 70 -23.78 -11.62 10.31
CA GLU A 70 -22.87 -10.78 11.08
C GLU A 70 -23.51 -9.44 11.48
N VAL A 71 -24.29 -8.82 10.59
CA VAL A 71 -25.08 -7.62 10.90
C VAL A 71 -26.11 -7.90 12.00
N ALA A 72 -26.79 -9.05 11.96
CA ALA A 72 -27.73 -9.44 13.00
C ALA A 72 -27.03 -9.63 14.36
N ARG A 73 -25.85 -10.27 14.37
CA ARG A 73 -25.00 -10.42 15.56
C ARG A 73 -24.62 -9.06 16.15
N ILE A 74 -24.18 -8.12 15.31
CA ILE A 74 -23.79 -6.77 15.72
C ILE A 74 -24.99 -6.00 16.29
N ARG A 75 -26.17 -6.12 15.68
CA ARG A 75 -27.39 -5.47 16.17
C ARG A 75 -27.80 -5.98 17.56
N LYS A 76 -27.73 -7.30 17.78
CA LYS A 76 -28.02 -7.90 19.09
C LYS A 76 -27.03 -7.44 20.16
N ALA A 77 -25.73 -7.48 19.86
CA ALA A 77 -24.69 -7.02 20.80
C ALA A 77 -24.84 -5.54 21.16
N ARG A 78 -25.26 -4.70 20.20
CA ARG A 78 -25.56 -3.28 20.47
C ARG A 78 -26.77 -3.10 21.38
N ALA A 79 -27.84 -3.86 21.18
CA ALA A 79 -29.03 -3.80 22.02
C ALA A 79 -28.71 -4.20 23.47
N GLU A 80 -28.00 -5.30 23.67
CA GLU A 80 -27.56 -5.76 25.00
C GLU A 80 -26.62 -4.75 25.67
N LYS A 81 -25.71 -4.13 24.91
CA LYS A 81 -24.84 -3.07 25.45
C LYS A 81 -25.65 -1.84 25.89
N ARG A 82 -26.66 -1.45 25.12
CA ARG A 82 -27.56 -0.34 25.49
C ARG A 82 -28.32 -0.65 26.77
N GLU A 83 -28.93 -1.82 26.86
CA GLU A 83 -29.67 -2.25 28.06
C GLU A 83 -28.78 -2.25 29.31
N ARG A 84 -27.55 -2.76 29.20
CA ARG A 84 -26.57 -2.72 30.30
C ARG A 84 -26.18 -1.30 30.71
N LEU A 85 -26.05 -0.39 29.74
CA LEU A 85 -25.74 1.02 30.02
C LEU A 85 -26.93 1.74 30.67
N GLU A 86 -28.15 1.49 30.19
CA GLU A 86 -29.38 2.03 30.76
C GLU A 86 -29.62 1.52 32.19
N ALA A 87 -29.36 0.24 32.46
CA ALA A 87 -29.42 -0.31 33.82
C ALA A 87 -28.39 0.34 34.76
N LYS A 88 -27.13 0.47 34.31
CA LYS A 88 -26.08 1.16 35.08
C LYS A 88 -26.39 2.64 35.31
N ALA A 89 -26.96 3.33 34.33
CA ALA A 89 -27.36 4.73 34.47
C ALA A 89 -28.47 4.89 35.53
N ARG A 90 -29.44 3.97 35.57
CA ARG A 90 -30.48 3.93 36.61
C ARG A 90 -29.90 3.66 38.00
N GLU A 91 -28.94 2.75 38.12
CA GLU A 91 -28.26 2.45 39.39
C GLU A 91 -27.43 3.65 39.91
N LEU A 92 -26.82 4.40 39.00
CA LEU A 92 -26.00 5.59 39.33
C LEU A 92 -26.81 6.87 39.52
N GLY A 93 -28.14 6.83 39.32
CA GLY A 93 -29.02 7.99 39.53
C GLY A 93 -28.75 9.18 38.62
N ILE A 94 -28.13 8.96 37.45
CA ILE A 94 -27.85 10.02 36.47
C ILE A 94 -29.17 10.32 35.74
N THR A 95 -29.87 11.38 36.14
CA THR A 95 -30.98 11.95 35.36
C THR A 95 -30.43 12.93 34.32
N GLU A 96 -31.06 13.03 33.15
CA GLU A 96 -30.68 13.92 32.05
C GLU A 96 -30.95 15.41 32.37
N ASP A 97 -30.64 15.88 33.59
CA ASP A 97 -30.98 17.24 34.06
C ASP A 97 -29.81 18.24 34.09
N GLU A 98 -28.70 17.97 33.39
CA GLU A 98 -27.65 18.98 33.17
C GLU A 98 -27.24 19.05 31.68
N ASN A 99 -28.12 19.65 30.86
CA ASN A 99 -27.75 20.70 29.88
C ASN A 99 -28.97 21.41 29.29
#